data_AF-A0A7V3MH63-F1
#
_entry.id   AF-A0A7V3MH63-F1
#
_cell.length_a   1.000
_cell.length_b   1.000
_cell.length_c   1.000
_cell.angle_alpha   90.00
_cell.angle_beta   90.00
_cell.angle_gamma   90.00
#
_symmetry.space_group_name_H-M   'P 1'
#
loop_
_entity.id
_entity.type
_entity.pdbx_description
1 polymer ?
#
loop_
_entity_poly.entity_id
_entity_poly.type
_entity_poly.pdbx_seq_one_letter_code
_entity_poly.pdbx_strand_id
1 'polypeptide(L)'
;MAEPESTIADLVYQYRVERDWSRERLAEEMHKPSSWLSQVERGEVVLTDVTVLDRFAKLLGAPLGEFIQAALGGGPRVHGIIVDESQRSNADEGPDALHESIQYELQRYGVSDVLTLYANDDLGELMGSCSPADEVILIRSGRELIPSVVRLLTLRSVRLPSHFIVWDPNDNGRIAAARLACGDVLQINCSDPGDFDCELRKLSSTRKLHQYTVDELVANDAVRVGGSFAKSGVQKYFRKQAEGRGSVKLGDEKRFYGRLPEPLRRHYPKLLFSHEEGDAVCLGLDYVGYPNLRDLLLNLRITPERAASVLRQVLDYEYNEVYLGHLTETPSTYVQDYHFSRVWNRLGVSIDLDPGFAPLIESRRLQVNGRVIPNIPAMLFELERSGRAVAELAPPGVSPYIHGDLHLENILYDQESDKFWLVDPRGYPACDIYYDIGKLAHSYNGMYDLLHEGRHEVRHRVVNDTVVVDLGFRSPYLVGLYRRLKDSMQGVVEEVLGADVDEMDLKINFNEAMHFCSDMPFHINAEASPNVAVAIYATGALLLADVLGKLSIDLPFSGQFQHRGLSRMNDVNHDAWRLEG
;
A
#
# COMPACT_ATOMS: atom_id res chain seq x y z
N MET A 1 3.48 38.51 -39.71
CA MET A 1 3.10 37.72 -40.90
C MET A 1 3.99 36.50 -40.90
N ALA A 2 3.47 35.32 -40.61
CA ALA A 2 4.23 34.09 -40.78
C ALA A 2 4.45 33.87 -42.29
N GLU A 3 5.67 33.54 -42.69
CA GLU A 3 5.93 33.08 -44.06
C GLU A 3 5.07 31.83 -44.34
N PRO A 4 4.51 31.67 -45.55
CA PRO A 4 3.74 30.47 -45.89
C PRO A 4 4.65 29.24 -45.80
N GLU A 5 4.18 28.18 -45.11
CA GLU A 5 4.89 26.90 -45.03
C GLU A 5 5.08 26.33 -46.44
N SER A 6 6.33 26.19 -46.88
CA SER A 6 6.70 25.70 -48.21
C SER A 6 6.24 24.25 -48.40
N THR A 7 5.50 23.99 -49.48
CA THR A 7 5.11 22.62 -49.85
C THR A 7 6.32 21.85 -50.42
N ILE A 8 6.21 20.52 -50.55
CA ILE A 8 7.26 19.72 -51.22
C ILE A 8 7.51 20.24 -52.64
N ALA A 9 6.45 20.67 -53.34
CA ALA A 9 6.57 21.23 -54.68
C ALA A 9 7.40 22.53 -54.69
N ASP A 10 7.17 23.40 -53.71
CA ASP A 10 7.91 24.66 -53.54
C ASP A 10 9.39 24.38 -53.24
N LEU A 11 9.68 23.44 -52.32
CA LEU A 11 11.05 23.07 -51.96
C LEU A 11 11.80 22.45 -53.15
N VAL A 12 11.17 21.52 -53.89
CA VAL A 12 11.79 20.90 -55.07
C VAL A 12 12.09 21.95 -56.13
N TYR A 13 11.14 22.85 -56.41
CA TYR A 13 11.33 23.90 -57.41
C TYR A 13 12.41 24.89 -56.98
N GLN A 14 12.34 25.41 -55.75
CA GLN A 14 13.27 26.37 -55.19
C GLN A 14 14.71 25.85 -55.24
N TYR A 15 14.97 24.70 -54.62
CA TYR A 15 16.33 24.16 -54.55
C TYR A 15 16.86 23.71 -55.90
N ARG A 16 16.00 23.26 -56.82
CA ARG A 16 16.43 22.92 -58.19
C ARG A 16 16.90 24.17 -58.93
N VAL A 17 16.17 25.28 -58.82
CA VAL A 17 16.51 26.55 -59.49
C VAL A 17 17.75 27.18 -58.84
N GLU A 18 17.81 27.26 -57.52
CA GLU A 18 18.94 27.84 -56.78
C GLU A 18 20.27 27.12 -57.05
N ARG A 19 20.21 25.82 -57.35
CA ARG A 19 21.39 24.97 -57.54
C ARG A 19 21.60 24.54 -58.99
N ASP A 20 20.96 25.24 -59.92
CA ASP A 20 21.15 25.14 -61.37
C ASP A 20 20.97 23.72 -61.93
N TRP A 21 20.00 22.99 -61.38
CA TRP A 21 19.62 21.67 -61.87
C TRP A 21 18.63 21.79 -63.04
N SER A 22 18.94 21.17 -64.18
CA SER A 22 17.93 20.95 -65.22
C SER A 22 16.93 19.87 -64.78
N ARG A 23 15.69 19.98 -65.24
CA ARG A 23 14.65 18.99 -64.92
C ARG A 23 15.02 17.60 -65.45
N GLU A 24 15.60 17.54 -66.64
CA GLU A 24 16.04 16.30 -67.28
C GLU A 24 17.08 15.59 -66.42
N ARG A 25 18.09 16.33 -65.92
CA ARG A 25 19.18 15.78 -65.12
C ARG A 25 18.70 15.31 -63.75
N LEU A 26 17.86 16.11 -63.07
CA LEU A 26 17.34 15.71 -61.76
C LEU A 26 16.39 14.50 -61.87
N ALA A 27 15.58 14.43 -62.92
CA ALA A 27 14.69 13.29 -63.15
C ALA A 27 15.49 11.99 -63.42
N GLU A 28 16.58 12.06 -64.19
CA GLU A 28 17.47 10.93 -64.47
C GLU A 28 18.10 10.35 -63.18
N GLU A 29 18.60 11.22 -62.29
CA GLU A 29 19.17 10.84 -60.98
C GLU A 29 18.11 10.28 -60.01
N MET A 30 16.87 10.75 -60.14
CA MET A 30 15.72 10.19 -59.42
C MET A 30 15.21 8.87 -60.02
N HIS A 31 15.77 8.43 -61.16
CA HIS A 31 15.30 7.30 -61.96
C HIS A 31 13.82 7.39 -62.34
N LYS A 32 13.39 8.60 -62.76
CA LYS A 32 12.03 8.93 -63.16
C LYS A 32 12.04 9.71 -64.48
N PRO A 33 10.95 9.72 -65.27
CA PRO A 33 10.89 10.55 -66.48
C PRO A 33 10.78 12.05 -66.12
N SER A 34 11.28 12.94 -66.99
CA SER A 34 11.19 14.41 -66.79
C SER A 34 9.74 14.90 -66.59
N SER A 35 8.76 14.21 -67.20
CA SER A 35 7.33 14.46 -66.97
C SER A 35 6.90 14.26 -65.52
N TRP A 36 7.45 13.25 -64.83
CA TRP A 36 7.14 12.99 -63.41
C TRP A 36 7.66 14.12 -62.51
N LEU A 37 8.89 14.58 -62.75
CA LEU A 37 9.45 15.70 -61.99
C LEU A 37 8.66 17.00 -62.22
N SER A 38 8.19 17.21 -63.45
CA SER A 38 7.32 18.34 -63.78
C SER A 38 5.95 18.27 -63.08
N GLN A 39 5.41 17.08 -62.84
CA GLN A 39 4.19 16.87 -62.05
C GLN A 39 4.44 17.11 -60.55
N VAL A 40 5.60 16.70 -60.03
CA VAL A 40 6.02 16.98 -58.64
C VAL A 40 6.10 18.49 -58.38
N GLU A 41 6.76 19.26 -59.25
CA GLU A 41 6.86 20.72 -59.09
C GLU A 41 5.53 21.46 -59.24
N ARG A 42 4.52 20.83 -59.86
CA ARG A 42 3.15 21.37 -59.94
C ARG A 42 2.26 20.92 -58.79
N GLY A 43 2.79 20.14 -57.84
CA GLY A 43 2.02 19.56 -56.74
C GLY A 43 1.01 18.48 -57.16
N GLU A 44 1.13 17.94 -58.37
CA GLU A 44 0.22 16.93 -58.93
C GLU A 44 0.55 15.51 -58.43
N VAL A 45 1.72 15.33 -57.81
CA VAL A 45 2.20 14.07 -57.25
C VAL A 45 2.43 14.24 -55.75
N VAL A 46 1.67 13.48 -54.95
CA VAL A 46 1.85 13.45 -53.49
C VAL A 46 3.05 12.56 -53.17
N LEU A 47 4.06 13.14 -52.50
CA LEU A 47 5.29 12.44 -52.11
C LEU A 47 5.30 12.19 -50.60
N THR A 48 4.93 10.98 -50.17
CA THR A 48 4.96 10.56 -48.75
C THR A 48 6.06 9.55 -48.44
N ASP A 49 6.73 9.03 -49.46
CA ASP A 49 7.77 8.01 -49.30
C ASP A 49 9.09 8.65 -48.83
N VAL A 50 9.48 8.33 -47.59
CA VAL A 50 10.71 8.85 -46.95
C VAL A 50 11.97 8.56 -47.77
N THR A 51 12.02 7.45 -48.51
CA THR A 51 13.18 7.11 -49.35
C THR A 51 13.28 8.03 -50.58
N VAL A 52 12.15 8.48 -51.11
CA VAL A 52 12.08 9.43 -52.22
C VAL A 52 12.43 10.84 -51.72
N LEU A 53 11.96 11.22 -50.53
CA LEU A 53 12.26 12.50 -49.89
C LEU A 53 13.75 12.63 -49.52
N ASP A 54 14.34 11.58 -48.94
CA ASP A 54 15.78 11.51 -48.64
C ASP A 54 16.63 11.64 -49.92
N ARG A 55 16.18 11.03 -51.02
CA ARG A 55 16.87 11.15 -52.30
C ARG A 55 16.79 12.57 -52.87
N PHE A 56 15.63 13.22 -52.81
CA PHE A 56 15.48 14.63 -53.19
C PHE A 56 16.39 15.53 -52.35
N ALA A 57 16.35 15.38 -51.02
CA ALA A 57 17.17 16.16 -50.10
C ALA A 57 18.67 16.01 -50.42
N LYS A 58 19.15 14.80 -50.68
CA LYS A 58 20.56 14.54 -51.03
C LYS A 58 20.97 15.12 -52.38
N LEU A 59 20.18 14.88 -53.44
CA LEU A 59 20.52 15.33 -54.79
C LEU A 59 20.46 16.85 -54.90
N LEU A 60 19.44 17.45 -54.29
CA LEU A 60 19.33 18.88 -54.26
C LEU A 60 20.37 19.45 -53.30
N GLY A 61 20.75 18.79 -52.20
CA GLY A 61 21.64 19.34 -51.16
C GLY A 61 20.88 20.09 -50.05
N ALA A 62 19.60 19.78 -49.87
CA ALA A 62 18.70 20.40 -48.91
C ALA A 62 18.62 19.58 -47.62
N PRO A 63 18.28 20.19 -46.47
CA PRO A 63 18.03 19.44 -45.24
C PRO A 63 16.84 18.50 -45.41
N LEU A 64 17.02 17.20 -45.14
CA LEU A 64 15.93 16.22 -45.15
C LEU A 64 14.78 16.61 -44.21
N GLY A 65 15.09 17.31 -43.11
CA GLY A 65 14.09 17.82 -42.17
C GLY A 65 13.03 18.73 -42.81
N GLU A 66 13.41 19.57 -43.78
CA GLU A 66 12.47 20.46 -44.49
C GLU A 66 11.52 19.66 -45.38
N PHE A 67 12.04 18.64 -46.08
CA PHE A 67 11.23 17.76 -46.91
C PHE A 67 10.30 16.87 -46.09
N ILE A 68 10.75 16.39 -44.92
CA ILE A 68 9.92 15.62 -44.00
C ILE A 68 8.80 16.51 -43.42
N GLN A 69 9.11 17.75 -43.02
CA GLN A 69 8.10 18.68 -42.53
C GLN A 69 7.06 19.05 -43.59
N ALA A 70 7.50 19.32 -44.82
CA ALA A 70 6.61 19.59 -45.94
C ALA A 70 5.77 18.36 -46.35
N ALA A 71 6.30 17.14 -46.20
CA ALA A 71 5.59 15.90 -46.54
C ALA A 71 4.63 15.39 -45.47
N LEU A 72 4.92 15.69 -44.20
CA LEU A 72 4.03 15.42 -43.09
C LEU A 72 2.89 16.44 -43.00
N GLY A 73 2.93 17.51 -43.81
CA GLY A 73 1.95 18.59 -43.79
C GLY A 73 1.69 19.05 -42.37
N GLY A 74 2.71 19.55 -41.67
CA GLY A 74 2.62 20.04 -40.29
C GLY A 74 1.77 19.14 -39.38
N GLY A 75 2.37 18.15 -38.71
CA GLY A 75 1.63 17.28 -37.77
C GLY A 75 0.71 18.11 -36.86
N PRO A 76 -0.45 17.57 -36.43
CA PRO A 76 -1.63 18.35 -36.02
C PRO A 76 -1.28 19.54 -35.14
N ARG A 77 -1.85 20.72 -35.41
CA ARG A 77 -1.51 21.90 -34.60
C ARG A 77 -1.99 21.67 -33.17
N VAL A 78 -1.22 22.18 -32.22
CA VAL A 78 -1.59 22.11 -30.81
C VAL A 78 -2.06 23.50 -30.41
N HIS A 79 -3.33 23.59 -30.03
CA HIS A 79 -3.96 24.81 -29.53
C HIS A 79 -3.99 24.77 -28.01
N GLY A 80 -3.53 25.82 -27.35
CA GLY A 80 -3.68 25.99 -25.91
C GLY A 80 -5.00 26.70 -25.61
N ILE A 81 -5.77 26.21 -24.67
CA ILE A 81 -6.94 26.91 -24.15
C ILE A 81 -6.81 27.00 -22.63
N ILE A 82 -6.78 28.22 -22.14
CA ILE A 82 -6.82 28.52 -20.71
C ILE A 82 -8.30 28.72 -20.34
N VAL A 83 -8.84 27.83 -19.52
CA VAL A 83 -10.22 27.90 -19.03
C VAL A 83 -10.24 28.79 -17.79
N ASP A 84 -10.90 29.94 -17.92
CA ASP A 84 -11.03 30.94 -16.86
C ASP A 84 -12.50 31.11 -16.45
N GLU A 85 -12.82 30.65 -15.24
CA GLU A 85 -14.18 30.69 -14.70
C GLU A 85 -14.54 32.05 -14.09
N SER A 86 -13.61 33.01 -14.05
CA SER A 86 -13.95 34.37 -13.61
C SER A 86 -14.93 35.00 -14.60
N GLN A 87 -16.04 35.54 -14.08
CA GLN A 87 -16.88 36.40 -14.91
C GLN A 87 -16.07 37.64 -15.28
N ARG A 88 -16.33 38.27 -16.43
CA ARG A 88 -15.83 39.62 -16.74
C ARG A 88 -16.38 40.62 -15.71
N SER A 89 -15.90 40.63 -14.48
CA SER A 89 -16.37 41.50 -13.40
C SER A 89 -15.85 42.92 -13.57
N ASN A 90 -14.85 43.16 -14.42
CA ASN A 90 -14.48 44.46 -14.98
C ASN A 90 -13.71 44.24 -16.28
N ALA A 91 -14.07 44.92 -17.36
CA ALA A 91 -13.34 44.84 -18.64
C ALA A 91 -11.93 45.49 -18.59
N ASP A 92 -11.55 46.08 -17.44
CA ASP A 92 -10.28 46.78 -17.19
C ASP A 92 -9.31 45.99 -16.30
N GLU A 93 -9.70 44.85 -15.71
CA GLU A 93 -8.78 43.97 -15.01
C GLU A 93 -8.23 42.95 -16.02
N GLY A 94 -6.95 43.10 -16.38
CA GLY A 94 -6.24 42.14 -17.24
C GLY A 94 -6.12 40.76 -16.60
N PRO A 95 -5.62 39.76 -17.34
CA PRO A 95 -5.42 38.41 -16.81
C PRO A 95 -4.58 38.44 -15.53
N ASP A 96 -4.88 37.54 -14.59
CA ASP A 96 -4.11 37.45 -13.36
C ASP A 96 -2.69 36.90 -13.61
N ALA A 97 -1.80 37.05 -12.62
CA ALA A 97 -0.40 36.63 -12.76
C ALA A 97 -0.25 35.12 -13.03
N LEU A 98 -1.25 34.32 -12.65
CA LEU A 98 -1.24 32.87 -12.84
C LEU A 98 -1.60 32.50 -14.28
N HIS A 99 -2.58 33.17 -14.85
CA HIS A 99 -2.95 33.11 -16.25
C HIS A 99 -1.77 33.46 -17.16
N GLU A 100 -1.09 34.58 -16.89
CA GLU A 100 0.11 34.99 -17.64
C GLU A 100 1.22 33.94 -17.54
N SER A 101 1.43 33.34 -16.36
CA SER A 101 2.42 32.28 -16.16
C SER A 101 2.09 31.02 -16.96
N ILE A 102 0.82 30.59 -16.99
CA ILE A 102 0.39 29.42 -17.76
C ILE A 102 0.59 29.67 -19.26
N GLN A 103 0.19 30.84 -19.75
CA GLN A 103 0.36 31.23 -21.14
C GLN A 103 1.85 31.23 -21.53
N TYR A 104 2.70 31.82 -20.68
CA TYR A 104 4.14 31.86 -20.89
C TYR A 104 4.76 30.45 -20.97
N GLU A 105 4.39 29.55 -20.06
CA GLU A 105 4.91 28.17 -20.07
C GLU A 105 4.41 27.38 -21.29
N LEU A 106 3.14 27.50 -21.70
CA LEU A 106 2.63 26.89 -22.93
C LEU A 106 3.42 27.34 -24.17
N GLN A 107 3.65 28.65 -24.29
CA GLN A 107 4.43 29.24 -25.38
C GLN A 107 5.90 28.77 -25.34
N ARG A 108 6.50 28.70 -24.15
CA ARG A 108 7.86 28.18 -23.94
C ARG A 108 8.01 26.73 -24.41
N TYR A 109 6.95 25.94 -24.31
CA TYR A 109 6.90 24.56 -24.82
C TYR A 109 6.36 24.44 -26.26
N GLY A 110 6.25 25.55 -26.99
CA GLY A 110 5.98 25.56 -28.43
C GLY A 110 4.51 25.61 -28.83
N VAL A 111 3.59 25.88 -27.90
CA VAL A 111 2.17 26.11 -28.20
C VAL A 111 1.99 27.58 -28.58
N SER A 112 1.84 27.86 -29.87
CA SER A 112 1.81 29.23 -30.41
C SER A 112 0.43 29.86 -30.28
N ASP A 113 -0.61 29.06 -30.51
CA ASP A 113 -2.01 29.47 -30.50
C ASP A 113 -2.60 29.20 -29.12
N VAL A 114 -2.46 30.16 -28.20
CA VAL A 114 -3.04 30.09 -26.84
C VAL A 114 -4.23 31.05 -26.76
N LEU A 115 -5.41 30.48 -26.52
CA LEU A 115 -6.68 31.18 -26.36
C LEU A 115 -7.14 31.11 -24.90
N THR A 116 -8.05 32.00 -24.53
CA THR A 116 -8.70 32.00 -23.23
C THR A 116 -10.18 31.73 -23.43
N LEU A 117 -10.74 30.78 -22.68
CA LEU A 117 -12.16 30.47 -22.65
C LEU A 117 -12.75 31.02 -21.35
N TYR A 118 -13.61 32.03 -21.45
CA TYR A 118 -14.35 32.57 -20.31
C TYR A 118 -15.72 31.87 -20.14
N ALA A 119 -16.33 32.05 -18.97
CA ALA A 119 -17.62 31.46 -18.58
C ALA A 119 -18.77 31.57 -19.62
N ASN A 120 -18.79 32.61 -20.45
CA ASN A 120 -19.87 32.87 -21.42
C ASN A 120 -19.43 32.74 -22.90
N ASP A 121 -18.21 32.25 -23.16
CA ASP A 121 -17.70 32.12 -24.52
C ASP A 121 -18.22 30.84 -25.18
N ASP A 122 -18.53 30.92 -26.48
CA ASP A 122 -18.86 29.76 -27.29
C ASP A 122 -17.56 29.07 -27.74
N LEU A 123 -17.32 27.87 -27.21
CA LEU A 123 -16.13 27.06 -27.53
C LEU A 123 -16.03 26.72 -29.02
N GLY A 124 -17.16 26.53 -29.70
CA GLY A 124 -17.22 26.26 -31.13
C GLY A 124 -16.84 27.47 -31.98
N GLU A 125 -17.27 28.67 -31.59
CA GLU A 125 -16.83 29.91 -32.24
C GLU A 125 -15.34 30.17 -32.00
N LEU A 126 -14.87 29.99 -30.77
CA LEU A 126 -13.47 30.19 -30.38
C LEU A 126 -12.52 29.28 -31.16
N MET A 127 -12.97 28.05 -31.45
CA MET A 127 -12.23 27.04 -32.19
C MET A 127 -12.60 26.98 -33.68
N GLY A 128 -13.27 27.99 -34.21
CA GLY A 128 -13.78 27.98 -35.59
C GLY A 128 -12.72 27.87 -36.70
N SER A 129 -11.45 28.12 -36.37
CA SER A 129 -10.30 27.96 -37.27
C SER A 129 -9.55 26.62 -37.09
N CYS A 130 -9.91 25.81 -36.10
CA CYS A 130 -9.22 24.57 -35.77
C CYS A 130 -9.68 23.41 -36.68
N SER A 131 -8.73 22.57 -37.11
CA SER A 131 -9.06 21.34 -37.84
C SER A 131 -9.46 20.23 -36.85
N PRO A 132 -10.44 19.35 -37.18
CA PRO A 132 -10.75 18.20 -36.32
C PRO A 132 -9.56 17.25 -36.05
N ALA A 133 -8.53 17.31 -36.90
CA ALA A 133 -7.28 16.57 -36.72
C ALA A 133 -6.33 17.19 -35.69
N ASP A 134 -6.50 18.48 -35.34
CA ASP A 134 -5.67 19.20 -34.38
C ASP A 134 -5.83 18.65 -32.95
N GLU A 135 -4.90 19.03 -32.07
CA GLU A 135 -4.94 18.72 -30.65
C GLU A 135 -5.19 20.00 -29.84
N VAL A 136 -5.86 19.84 -28.70
CA VAL A 136 -6.13 20.92 -27.76
C VAL A 136 -5.53 20.57 -26.40
N ILE A 137 -4.75 21.48 -25.84
CA ILE A 137 -4.31 21.44 -24.45
C ILE A 137 -5.20 22.41 -23.66
N LEU A 138 -6.01 21.85 -22.77
CA LEU A 138 -6.85 22.60 -21.84
C LEU A 138 -6.12 22.74 -20.50
N ILE A 139 -6.07 23.95 -19.94
CA ILE A 139 -5.53 24.22 -18.60
C ILE A 139 -6.49 25.15 -17.85
N ARG A 140 -6.84 24.86 -16.60
CA ARG A 140 -7.67 25.73 -15.77
C ARG A 140 -6.81 26.83 -15.11
N SER A 141 -7.21 28.10 -15.20
CA SER A 141 -6.40 29.24 -14.73
C SER A 141 -6.26 29.33 -13.21
N GLY A 142 -7.24 28.83 -12.43
CA GLY A 142 -7.27 28.96 -10.97
C GLY A 142 -6.27 28.11 -10.16
N ARG A 143 -5.26 27.49 -10.81
CA ARG A 143 -4.30 26.57 -10.16
C ARG A 143 -2.86 26.79 -10.66
N GLU A 144 -1.91 26.75 -9.74
CA GLU A 144 -0.48 26.71 -10.07
C GLU A 144 -0.10 25.33 -10.59
N LEU A 145 0.10 25.23 -11.91
CA LEU A 145 0.64 24.02 -12.52
C LEU A 145 2.15 24.08 -12.54
N ILE A 146 2.79 23.00 -12.07
CA ILE A 146 4.23 22.89 -12.17
C ILE A 146 4.66 22.75 -13.65
N PRO A 147 5.80 23.33 -14.06
CA PRO A 147 6.29 23.26 -15.45
C PRO A 147 6.40 21.84 -16.01
N SER A 148 6.62 20.84 -15.15
CA SER A 148 6.67 19.44 -15.56
C SER A 148 5.33 18.93 -16.13
N VAL A 149 4.18 19.41 -15.64
CA VAL A 149 2.87 19.04 -16.18
C VAL A 149 2.69 19.65 -17.57
N VAL A 150 2.97 20.95 -17.73
CA VAL A 150 2.87 21.66 -19.02
C VAL A 150 3.80 21.02 -20.05
N ARG A 151 5.02 20.66 -19.64
CA ARG A 151 5.95 19.88 -20.47
C ARG A 151 5.36 18.55 -20.93
N LEU A 152 4.71 17.81 -20.04
CA LEU A 152 4.15 16.48 -20.37
C LEU A 152 2.90 16.59 -21.26
N LEU A 153 2.09 17.63 -21.09
CA LEU A 153 0.94 17.92 -21.96
C LEU A 153 1.40 18.22 -23.40
N THR A 154 2.50 18.94 -23.55
CA THR A 154 3.08 19.31 -24.86
C THR A 154 3.99 18.22 -25.45
N LEU A 155 4.38 17.21 -24.67
CA LEU A 155 5.30 16.17 -25.11
C LEU A 155 4.64 15.20 -26.11
N ARG A 156 5.23 15.08 -27.31
CA ARG A 156 4.89 14.00 -28.26
C ARG A 156 5.81 12.81 -28.03
N SER A 157 5.32 11.83 -27.29
CA SER A 157 6.04 10.58 -26.98
C SER A 157 5.15 9.38 -27.27
N VAL A 158 5.71 8.33 -27.89
CA VAL A 158 5.01 7.04 -28.06
C VAL A 158 4.67 6.36 -26.73
N ARG A 159 5.19 6.88 -25.61
CA ARG A 159 5.03 6.33 -24.26
C ARG A 159 4.03 7.08 -23.41
N LEU A 160 3.53 8.22 -23.89
CA LEU A 160 2.39 8.90 -23.31
C LEU A 160 1.19 8.70 -24.24
N PRO A 161 -0.02 8.50 -23.70
CA PRO A 161 -1.21 8.53 -24.52
C PRO A 161 -1.30 9.85 -25.29
N SER A 162 -1.78 9.81 -26.54
CA SER A 162 -2.00 11.03 -27.33
C SER A 162 -3.07 11.94 -26.72
N HIS A 163 -4.06 11.35 -26.04
CA HIS A 163 -5.14 12.07 -25.38
C HIS A 163 -5.37 11.53 -23.97
N PHE A 164 -5.40 12.43 -22.99
CA PHE A 164 -5.57 12.09 -21.58
C PHE A 164 -6.05 13.31 -20.77
N ILE A 165 -6.57 13.04 -19.58
CA ILE A 165 -7.09 14.05 -18.65
C ILE A 165 -6.32 13.97 -17.34
N VAL A 166 -6.07 15.13 -16.74
CA VAL A 166 -5.37 15.30 -15.47
C VAL A 166 -6.33 15.91 -14.44
N TRP A 167 -6.61 15.17 -13.38
CA TRP A 167 -7.50 15.58 -12.29
C TRP A 167 -6.70 16.07 -11.08
N ASP A 168 -7.27 17.02 -10.34
CA ASP A 168 -6.73 17.46 -9.06
C ASP A 168 -7.56 16.89 -7.89
N PRO A 169 -7.04 15.89 -7.15
CA PRO A 169 -7.73 15.36 -5.98
C PRO A 169 -7.86 16.39 -4.85
N ASN A 170 -7.02 17.42 -4.82
CA ASN A 170 -7.06 18.49 -3.82
C ASN A 170 -8.04 19.62 -4.18
N ASP A 171 -8.71 19.53 -5.33
CA ASP A 171 -9.70 20.51 -5.79
C ASP A 171 -11.07 19.87 -6.04
N ASN A 172 -11.56 19.08 -5.08
CA ASN A 172 -12.82 18.33 -5.22
C ASN A 172 -12.85 17.41 -6.46
N GLY A 173 -11.69 16.97 -6.97
CA GLY A 173 -11.60 16.15 -8.17
C GLY A 173 -11.94 16.90 -9.46
N ARG A 174 -11.75 18.22 -9.47
CA ARG A 174 -11.86 19.07 -10.65
C ARG A 174 -10.74 18.80 -11.66
N ILE A 175 -10.97 19.10 -12.94
CA ILE A 175 -9.89 19.03 -13.94
C ILE A 175 -8.80 20.06 -13.64
N ALA A 176 -7.55 19.62 -13.70
CA ALA A 176 -6.36 20.48 -13.69
C ALA A 176 -5.95 20.84 -15.12
N ALA A 177 -5.85 19.84 -16.00
CA ALA A 177 -5.51 20.00 -17.40
C ALA A 177 -5.95 18.79 -18.25
N ALA A 178 -5.99 18.93 -19.56
CA ALA A 178 -6.18 17.81 -20.48
C ALA A 178 -5.47 18.04 -21.82
N ARG A 179 -5.18 16.94 -22.51
CA ARG A 179 -4.81 16.94 -23.93
C ARG A 179 -5.82 16.10 -24.69
N LEU A 180 -6.49 16.69 -25.66
CA LEU A 180 -7.63 16.08 -26.35
C LEU A 180 -7.54 16.31 -27.86
N ALA A 181 -8.25 15.49 -28.63
CA ALA A 181 -8.47 15.75 -30.04
C ALA A 181 -9.44 16.93 -30.21
N CYS A 182 -9.15 17.85 -31.11
CA CYS A 182 -10.01 19.00 -31.39
C CYS A 182 -11.45 18.58 -31.74
N GLY A 183 -11.61 17.51 -32.54
CA GLY A 183 -12.93 16.98 -32.88
C GLY A 183 -13.75 16.44 -31.70
N ASP A 184 -13.09 16.02 -30.61
CA ASP A 184 -13.78 15.60 -29.37
C ASP A 184 -14.18 16.82 -28.53
N VAL A 185 -13.33 17.85 -28.49
CA VAL A 185 -13.61 19.11 -27.78
C VAL A 185 -14.80 19.84 -28.40
N LEU A 186 -14.89 19.87 -29.73
CA LEU A 186 -16.03 20.47 -30.46
C LEU A 186 -17.38 19.76 -30.22
N GLN A 187 -17.38 18.55 -29.65
CA GLN A 187 -18.60 17.83 -29.30
C GLN A 187 -19.05 18.10 -27.86
N ILE A 188 -18.24 18.79 -27.06
CA ILE A 188 -18.58 19.16 -25.69
C ILE A 188 -19.63 20.27 -25.76
N ASN A 189 -20.81 20.00 -25.22
CA ASN A 189 -21.90 20.96 -25.15
C ASN A 189 -22.06 21.42 -23.69
N CYS A 190 -21.47 22.56 -23.36
CA CYS A 190 -21.58 23.14 -22.02
C CYS A 190 -22.68 24.21 -22.02
N SER A 191 -23.71 23.98 -21.22
CA SER A 191 -24.76 24.98 -20.98
C SER A 191 -24.37 25.98 -19.88
N ASP A 192 -23.39 25.61 -19.04
CA ASP A 192 -22.80 26.35 -17.93
C ASP A 192 -21.32 25.90 -17.77
N PRO A 193 -20.35 26.78 -17.44
CA PRO A 193 -18.96 26.38 -17.11
C PRO A 193 -18.84 25.30 -16.04
N GLY A 194 -19.83 25.14 -15.14
CA GLY A 194 -19.88 24.04 -14.17
C GLY A 194 -20.07 22.64 -14.79
N ASP A 195 -20.56 22.55 -16.03
CA ASP A 195 -20.79 21.27 -16.75
C ASP A 195 -19.53 20.72 -17.43
N PHE A 196 -18.46 21.51 -17.54
CA PHE A 196 -17.25 21.15 -18.27
C PHE A 196 -16.59 19.87 -17.73
N ASP A 197 -16.46 19.77 -16.41
CA ASP A 197 -15.89 18.60 -15.73
C ASP A 197 -16.78 17.36 -15.89
N CYS A 198 -18.11 17.55 -15.96
CA CYS A 198 -19.08 16.47 -16.17
C CYS A 198 -18.96 15.91 -17.59
N GLU A 199 -18.91 16.79 -18.60
CA GLU A 199 -18.75 16.40 -20.00
C GLU A 199 -17.40 15.72 -20.25
N LEU A 200 -16.33 16.21 -19.63
CA LEU A 200 -15.02 15.55 -19.72
C LEU A 200 -14.99 14.17 -19.07
N ARG A 201 -15.72 13.96 -17.96
CA ARG A 201 -15.91 12.63 -17.37
C ARG A 201 -16.69 11.71 -18.32
N LYS A 202 -17.75 12.22 -18.96
CA LYS A 202 -18.50 11.46 -19.97
C LYS A 202 -17.61 11.10 -21.15
N LEU A 203 -16.93 12.07 -21.74
CA LEU A 203 -16.00 11.86 -22.86
C LEU A 203 -14.93 10.84 -22.51
N SER A 204 -14.32 10.95 -21.34
CA SER A 204 -13.32 10.00 -20.87
C SER A 204 -13.87 8.58 -20.79
N SER A 205 -15.11 8.40 -20.30
CA SER A 205 -15.77 7.09 -20.26
C SER A 205 -16.09 6.54 -21.65
N THR A 206 -16.57 7.38 -22.57
CA THR A 206 -16.98 6.99 -23.93
C THR A 206 -15.79 6.65 -24.81
N ARG A 207 -14.74 7.49 -24.77
CA ARG A 207 -13.50 7.32 -25.55
C ARG A 207 -12.47 6.43 -24.86
N LYS A 208 -12.71 6.02 -23.61
CA LYS A 208 -11.76 5.30 -22.75
C LYS A 208 -10.42 6.02 -22.64
N LEU A 209 -10.47 7.34 -22.39
CA LEU A 209 -9.27 8.15 -22.25
C LEU A 209 -8.51 7.76 -20.99
N HIS A 210 -7.18 7.84 -21.05
CA HIS A 210 -6.36 7.72 -19.87
C HIS A 210 -6.59 8.91 -18.94
N GLN A 211 -6.62 8.63 -17.64
CA GLN A 211 -6.82 9.61 -16.59
C GLN A 211 -5.65 9.52 -15.62
N TYR A 212 -5.15 10.67 -15.19
CA TYR A 212 -4.07 10.80 -14.21
C TYR A 212 -4.47 11.79 -13.13
N THR A 213 -3.97 11.63 -11.91
CA THR A 213 -3.80 12.76 -11.00
C THR A 213 -2.57 13.59 -11.39
N VAL A 214 -2.47 14.83 -10.90
CA VAL A 214 -1.26 15.66 -11.09
C VAL A 214 0.00 14.90 -10.67
N ASP A 215 -0.02 14.26 -9.50
CA ASP A 215 1.10 13.50 -8.96
C ASP A 215 1.43 12.26 -9.81
N GLU A 216 0.42 11.53 -10.28
CA GLU A 216 0.61 10.36 -11.16
C GLU A 216 1.23 10.73 -12.50
N LEU A 217 0.79 11.84 -13.11
CA LEU A 217 1.36 12.29 -14.38
C LEU A 217 2.83 12.68 -14.22
N VAL A 218 3.15 13.41 -13.14
CA VAL A 218 4.51 13.89 -12.86
C VAL A 218 5.43 12.73 -12.46
N ALA A 219 4.90 11.74 -11.76
CA ALA A 219 5.58 10.51 -11.40
C ALA A 219 5.62 9.49 -12.56
N ASN A 220 5.04 9.78 -13.73
CA ASN A 220 4.94 8.83 -14.82
C ASN A 220 6.33 8.42 -15.34
N ASP A 221 6.78 7.25 -14.87
CA ASP A 221 8.10 6.72 -15.16
C ASP A 221 8.27 6.27 -16.63
N ALA A 222 7.19 6.22 -17.44
CA ALA A 222 7.27 5.87 -18.85
C ALA A 222 8.21 6.79 -19.64
N VAL A 223 8.37 8.04 -19.21
CA VAL A 223 9.27 9.05 -19.79
C VAL A 223 10.70 8.94 -19.25
N ARG A 224 10.92 8.31 -18.08
CA ARG A 224 12.24 8.15 -17.43
C ARG A 224 13.05 6.96 -17.93
N VAL A 225 12.45 6.09 -18.74
CA VAL A 225 13.05 4.84 -19.18
C VAL A 225 13.84 5.06 -20.48
N GLY A 226 15.15 4.74 -20.50
CA GLY A 226 16.01 4.89 -21.67
C GLY A 226 15.57 4.05 -22.89
N GLY A 227 16.11 4.38 -24.06
CA GLY A 227 15.93 3.60 -25.30
C GLY A 227 16.89 2.42 -25.33
N SER A 228 16.52 1.28 -24.74
CA SER A 228 17.26 0.03 -24.88
C SER A 228 16.30 -1.14 -25.16
N PHE A 229 16.82 -2.28 -25.60
CA PHE A 229 16.04 -3.52 -25.78
C PHE A 229 15.53 -4.12 -24.45
N ALA A 230 15.89 -3.55 -23.31
CA ALA A 230 15.38 -3.93 -22.00
C ALA A 230 14.15 -3.06 -21.64
N LYS A 231 13.08 -3.71 -21.17
CA LYS A 231 12.00 -3.00 -20.48
C LYS A 231 12.56 -2.51 -19.14
N SER A 232 12.57 -1.20 -18.92
CA SER A 232 12.82 -0.63 -17.60
C SER A 232 11.51 -0.07 -17.04
N GLY A 233 11.39 -0.05 -15.72
CA GLY A 233 10.24 0.47 -15.00
C GLY A 233 10.58 0.60 -13.51
N VAL A 234 9.74 1.32 -12.77
CA VAL A 234 9.85 1.43 -11.31
C VAL A 234 8.89 0.43 -10.70
N GLN A 235 9.42 -0.44 -9.83
CA GLN A 235 8.62 -1.33 -9.00
C GLN A 235 8.75 -0.88 -7.56
N LYS A 236 7.61 -0.57 -6.91
CA LYS A 236 7.57 -0.36 -5.46
C LYS A 236 7.69 -1.71 -4.77
N TYR A 237 8.53 -1.79 -3.75
CA TYR A 237 8.69 -2.96 -2.90
C TYR A 237 8.76 -2.53 -1.43
N PHE A 238 8.39 -3.44 -0.54
CA PHE A 238 8.57 -3.28 0.90
C PHE A 238 9.89 -3.92 1.32
N ARG A 239 10.69 -3.21 2.13
CA ARG A 239 12.02 -3.68 2.56
C ARG A 239 12.11 -3.72 4.08
N LYS A 240 12.50 -4.88 4.62
CA LYS A 240 12.93 -5.03 6.01
C LYS A 240 14.43 -5.28 6.08
N GLN A 241 15.10 -4.69 7.05
CA GLN A 241 16.50 -4.93 7.35
C GLN A 241 16.68 -5.00 8.87
N ALA A 242 17.46 -5.97 9.33
CA ALA A 242 17.78 -6.14 10.74
C ALA A 242 19.24 -6.57 10.92
N GLU A 243 19.83 -6.14 12.03
CA GLU A 243 21.19 -6.48 12.48
C GLU A 243 21.12 -6.99 13.93
N GLY A 244 22.17 -7.66 14.41
CA GLY A 244 22.22 -8.18 15.78
C GLY A 244 21.07 -9.16 16.10
N ARG A 245 20.38 -8.99 17.24
CA ARG A 245 19.31 -9.92 17.67
C ARG A 245 18.14 -10.01 16.68
N GLY A 246 17.82 -8.91 15.99
CA GLY A 246 16.71 -8.88 15.02
C GLY A 246 16.96 -9.69 13.74
N SER A 247 18.22 -10.06 13.48
CA SER A 247 18.61 -10.86 12.31
C SER A 247 18.02 -12.27 12.34
N VAL A 248 17.88 -12.87 13.53
CA VAL A 248 17.30 -14.20 13.70
C VAL A 248 15.83 -14.18 13.29
N LYS A 249 15.04 -13.21 13.80
CA LYS A 249 13.63 -13.01 13.41
C LYS A 249 13.48 -12.92 11.90
N LEU A 250 14.25 -12.02 11.29
CA LEU A 250 14.11 -11.72 9.88
C LEU A 250 14.60 -12.88 9.00
N GLY A 251 15.58 -13.66 9.49
CA GLY A 251 16.01 -14.91 8.88
C GLY A 251 14.91 -15.98 8.90
N ASP A 252 14.11 -16.05 9.97
CA ASP A 252 12.98 -16.98 10.08
C ASP A 252 11.84 -16.58 9.11
N GLU A 253 11.49 -15.29 9.06
CA GLU A 253 10.54 -14.73 8.10
C GLU A 253 11.00 -14.99 6.65
N LYS A 254 12.28 -14.77 6.33
CA LYS A 254 12.86 -15.11 5.02
C LYS A 254 12.65 -16.60 4.69
N ARG A 255 12.93 -17.50 5.63
CA ARG A 255 12.77 -18.96 5.41
C ARG A 255 11.31 -19.32 5.19
N PHE A 256 10.38 -18.69 5.89
CA PHE A 256 8.94 -18.86 5.69
C PHE A 256 8.55 -18.54 4.24
N TYR A 257 8.84 -17.31 3.79
CA TYR A 257 8.52 -16.89 2.42
C TYR A 257 9.20 -17.77 1.35
N GLY A 258 10.44 -18.18 1.59
CA GLY A 258 11.18 -19.05 0.66
C GLY A 258 10.64 -20.49 0.57
N ARG A 259 9.95 -20.98 1.61
CA ARG A 259 9.43 -22.35 1.70
C ARG A 259 7.93 -22.47 1.49
N LEU A 260 7.18 -21.37 1.47
CA LEU A 260 5.74 -21.36 1.22
C LEU A 260 5.38 -22.20 -0.04
N PRO A 261 4.54 -23.24 0.12
CA PRO A 261 3.98 -24.00 -1.00
C PRO A 261 3.20 -23.12 -1.96
N GLU A 262 3.18 -23.45 -3.25
CA GLU A 262 2.52 -22.66 -4.29
C GLU A 262 1.05 -22.30 -3.96
N PRO A 263 0.19 -23.23 -3.45
CA PRO A 263 -1.19 -22.90 -3.12
C PRO A 263 -1.33 -21.80 -2.06
N LEU A 264 -0.41 -21.75 -1.09
CA LEU A 264 -0.46 -20.82 0.04
C LEU A 264 -0.01 -19.40 -0.33
N ARG A 265 0.84 -19.25 -1.36
CA ARG A 265 1.45 -17.96 -1.72
C ARG A 265 0.45 -16.87 -2.11
N ARG A 266 -0.78 -17.21 -2.50
CA ARG A 266 -1.77 -16.25 -3.02
C ARG A 266 -2.22 -15.21 -1.99
N HIS A 267 -2.10 -15.51 -0.70
CA HIS A 267 -2.45 -14.61 0.40
C HIS A 267 -1.22 -13.95 1.04
N TYR A 268 -0.02 -14.13 0.47
CA TYR A 268 1.22 -13.55 1.00
C TYR A 268 1.89 -12.67 -0.06
N PRO A 269 2.57 -11.57 0.33
CA PRO A 269 3.44 -10.82 -0.58
C PRO A 269 4.51 -11.73 -1.21
N LYS A 270 4.86 -11.48 -2.47
CA LYS A 270 5.93 -12.26 -3.11
C LYS A 270 7.29 -11.82 -2.58
N LEU A 271 8.14 -12.81 -2.30
CA LEU A 271 9.55 -12.59 -2.06
C LEU A 271 10.24 -12.17 -3.35
N LEU A 272 10.72 -10.93 -3.41
CA LEU A 272 11.43 -10.37 -4.57
C LEU A 272 12.93 -10.60 -4.46
N PHE A 273 13.49 -10.38 -3.29
CA PHE A 273 14.90 -10.60 -3.01
C PHE A 273 15.15 -10.79 -1.51
N SER A 274 16.28 -11.40 -1.18
CA SER A 274 16.79 -11.47 0.19
C SER A 274 18.31 -11.46 0.17
N HIS A 275 18.94 -10.78 1.12
CA HIS A 275 20.39 -10.73 1.26
C HIS A 275 20.78 -11.05 2.70
N GLU A 276 21.89 -11.75 2.88
CA GLU A 276 22.52 -12.00 4.18
C GLU A 276 23.99 -11.66 4.06
N GLU A 277 24.48 -10.76 4.90
CA GLU A 277 25.88 -10.34 4.94
C GLU A 277 26.31 -10.19 6.41
N GLY A 278 27.17 -11.10 6.87
CA GLY A 278 27.53 -11.15 8.29
C GLY A 278 26.32 -11.45 9.19
N ASP A 279 26.04 -10.54 10.12
CA ASP A 279 24.89 -10.57 11.03
C ASP A 279 23.71 -9.72 10.53
N ALA A 280 23.80 -9.16 9.32
CA ALA A 280 22.73 -8.39 8.70
C ALA A 280 21.86 -9.27 7.80
N VAL A 281 20.54 -9.17 7.96
CA VAL A 281 19.55 -9.82 7.09
C VAL A 281 18.71 -8.73 6.43
N CYS A 282 18.44 -8.88 5.14
CA CYS A 282 17.55 -8.01 4.38
C CYS A 282 16.53 -8.85 3.60
N LEU A 283 15.28 -8.39 3.61
CA LEU A 283 14.15 -9.00 2.91
C LEU A 283 13.44 -7.94 2.05
N GLY A 284 13.16 -8.27 0.79
CA GLY A 284 12.39 -7.45 -0.13
C GLY A 284 11.13 -8.17 -0.59
N LEU A 285 9.96 -7.59 -0.32
CA LEU A 285 8.64 -8.14 -0.65
C LEU A 285 7.89 -7.25 -1.63
N ASP A 286 6.96 -7.81 -2.40
CA ASP A 286 5.98 -7.01 -3.15
C ASP A 286 5.25 -6.05 -2.20
N TYR A 287 5.10 -4.79 -2.62
CA TYR A 287 4.39 -3.80 -1.83
C TYR A 287 2.87 -3.97 -1.99
N VAL A 288 2.19 -4.35 -0.89
CA VAL A 288 0.73 -4.45 -0.82
C VAL A 288 0.18 -3.20 -0.12
N GLY A 289 -0.38 -2.27 -0.90
CA GLY A 289 -0.78 -0.94 -0.44
C GLY A 289 -2.20 -0.84 0.13
N TYR A 290 -2.69 -1.88 0.80
CA TYR A 290 -4.03 -1.89 1.42
C TYR A 290 -3.96 -1.65 2.92
N PRO A 291 -4.98 -1.02 3.54
CA PRO A 291 -5.02 -0.85 4.99
C PRO A 291 -5.15 -2.20 5.70
N ASN A 292 -4.63 -2.27 6.93
CA ASN A 292 -4.83 -3.43 7.78
C ASN A 292 -6.22 -3.44 8.44
N LEU A 293 -6.65 -4.60 8.91
CA LEU A 293 -7.98 -4.82 9.45
C LEU A 293 -8.21 -4.02 10.75
N ARG A 294 -7.17 -3.82 11.57
CA ARG A 294 -7.26 -2.95 12.77
C ARG A 294 -7.58 -1.52 12.38
N ASP A 295 -6.85 -0.95 11.43
CA ASP A 295 -7.04 0.43 10.99
C ASP A 295 -8.40 0.62 10.36
N LEU A 296 -8.87 -0.35 9.56
CA LEU A 296 -10.23 -0.30 9.02
C LEU A 296 -11.29 -0.30 10.13
N LEU A 297 -11.09 -1.12 11.16
CA LEU A 297 -12.03 -1.25 12.28
C LEU A 297 -12.03 -0.02 13.19
N LEU A 298 -10.85 0.45 13.62
CA LEU A 298 -10.71 1.59 14.53
C LEU A 298 -11.02 2.93 13.87
N ASN A 299 -10.78 3.06 12.56
CA ASN A 299 -11.22 4.22 11.78
C ASN A 299 -12.68 4.11 11.31
N LEU A 300 -13.43 3.11 11.82
CA LEU A 300 -14.86 2.91 11.56
C LEU A 300 -15.20 2.77 10.07
N ARG A 301 -14.24 2.32 9.25
CA ARG A 301 -14.41 2.07 7.81
C ARG A 301 -15.13 0.75 7.56
N ILE A 302 -15.06 -0.18 8.51
CA ILE A 302 -15.84 -1.43 8.52
C ILE A 302 -16.52 -1.63 9.87
N THR A 303 -17.59 -2.42 9.87
CA THR A 303 -18.26 -2.83 11.11
C THR A 303 -17.58 -4.07 11.74
N PRO A 304 -17.79 -4.35 13.04
CA PRO A 304 -17.32 -5.58 13.67
C PRO A 304 -17.76 -6.85 12.93
N GLU A 305 -18.99 -6.86 12.41
CA GLU A 305 -19.56 -8.00 11.70
C GLU A 305 -18.88 -8.19 10.34
N ARG A 306 -18.50 -7.10 9.65
CA ARG A 306 -17.69 -7.18 8.44
C ARG A 306 -16.27 -7.64 8.77
N ALA A 307 -15.65 -7.14 9.84
CA ALA A 307 -14.34 -7.62 10.28
C ALA A 307 -14.36 -9.12 10.61
N ALA A 308 -15.38 -9.61 11.32
CA ALA A 308 -15.58 -11.04 11.58
C ALA A 308 -15.76 -11.83 10.27
N SER A 309 -16.44 -11.26 9.27
CA SER A 309 -16.56 -11.89 7.95
C SER A 309 -15.23 -12.02 7.21
N VAL A 310 -14.32 -11.06 7.36
CA VAL A 310 -12.96 -11.15 6.79
C VAL A 310 -12.15 -12.17 7.57
N LEU A 311 -12.22 -12.13 8.90
CA LEU A 311 -11.54 -13.09 9.77
C LEU A 311 -12.01 -14.53 9.53
N ARG A 312 -13.28 -14.76 9.17
CA ARG A 312 -13.74 -16.08 8.73
C ARG A 312 -12.98 -16.57 7.49
N GLN A 313 -12.79 -15.72 6.49
CA GLN A 313 -12.03 -16.09 5.29
C GLN A 313 -10.56 -16.39 5.62
N VAL A 314 -9.96 -15.59 6.51
CA VAL A 314 -8.60 -15.79 7.00
C VAL A 314 -8.48 -17.12 7.76
N LEU A 315 -9.41 -17.40 8.68
CA LEU A 315 -9.41 -18.61 9.49
C LEU A 315 -9.73 -19.87 8.67
N ASP A 316 -10.63 -19.78 7.70
CA ASP A 316 -10.90 -20.88 6.76
C ASP A 316 -9.62 -21.26 6.01
N TYR A 317 -8.89 -20.26 5.50
CA TYR A 317 -7.60 -20.46 4.85
C TYR A 317 -6.52 -21.02 5.81
N GLU A 318 -6.30 -20.39 6.96
CA GLU A 318 -5.28 -20.80 7.94
C GLU A 318 -5.58 -22.19 8.53
N TYR A 319 -6.85 -22.52 8.79
CA TYR A 319 -7.21 -23.82 9.33
C TYR A 319 -7.20 -24.92 8.27
N ASN A 320 -7.92 -24.73 7.16
CA ASN A 320 -8.14 -25.81 6.21
C ASN A 320 -6.93 -26.04 5.28
N GLU A 321 -6.25 -24.98 4.86
CA GLU A 321 -5.16 -25.09 3.89
C GLU A 321 -3.78 -25.06 4.55
N VAL A 322 -3.56 -24.15 5.49
CA VAL A 322 -2.24 -23.99 6.13
C VAL A 322 -2.01 -25.04 7.21
N TYR A 323 -2.99 -25.24 8.11
CA TYR A 323 -2.86 -26.18 9.22
C TYR A 323 -3.16 -27.62 8.79
N LEU A 324 -4.41 -27.93 8.40
CA LEU A 324 -4.80 -29.30 8.03
C LEU A 324 -4.07 -29.81 6.78
N GLY A 325 -3.81 -28.94 5.80
CA GLY A 325 -3.07 -29.29 4.59
C GLY A 325 -1.59 -29.63 4.80
N HIS A 326 -1.02 -29.24 5.95
CA HIS A 326 0.40 -29.42 6.26
C HIS A 326 0.65 -29.90 7.69
N LEU A 327 -0.29 -30.66 8.24
CA LEU A 327 -0.24 -31.14 9.60
C LEU A 327 0.89 -32.15 9.81
N THR A 328 1.64 -31.97 10.89
CA THR A 328 2.71 -32.84 11.36
C THR A 328 2.54 -33.14 12.84
N GLU A 329 3.26 -34.17 13.33
CA GLU A 329 3.24 -34.55 14.74
C GLU A 329 3.77 -33.42 15.63
N THR A 330 3.05 -33.14 16.73
CA THR A 330 3.45 -32.15 17.72
C THR A 330 4.74 -32.60 18.43
N PRO A 331 5.84 -31.82 18.36
CA PRO A 331 7.04 -32.13 19.13
C PRO A 331 6.72 -32.23 20.63
N SER A 332 7.30 -33.22 21.33
CA SER A 332 7.04 -33.42 22.77
C SER A 332 7.41 -32.21 23.64
N THR A 333 8.30 -31.35 23.15
CA THR A 333 8.73 -30.13 23.83
C THR A 333 7.95 -28.89 23.38
N TYR A 334 6.98 -29.00 22.47
CA TYR A 334 6.29 -27.86 21.86
C TYR A 334 5.73 -26.86 22.88
N VAL A 335 4.88 -27.32 23.81
CA VAL A 335 4.28 -26.45 24.83
C VAL A 335 5.35 -25.80 25.72
N GLN A 336 6.43 -26.54 26.02
CA GLN A 336 7.56 -26.02 26.77
C GLN A 336 8.25 -24.87 26.02
N ASP A 337 8.53 -25.06 24.74
CA ASP A 337 9.37 -24.15 23.97
C ASP A 337 8.63 -22.92 23.48
N TYR A 338 7.39 -23.07 23.01
CA TYR A 338 6.62 -21.99 22.39
C TYR A 338 5.81 -21.18 23.41
N HIS A 339 5.56 -21.72 24.61
CA HIS A 339 4.74 -21.07 25.64
C HIS A 339 5.54 -20.83 26.92
N PHE A 340 5.88 -21.87 27.68
CA PHE A 340 6.45 -21.69 29.02
C PHE A 340 7.82 -21.00 29.01
N SER A 341 8.78 -21.54 28.27
CA SER A 341 10.13 -20.96 28.16
C SER A 341 10.10 -19.53 27.62
N ARG A 342 9.18 -19.25 26.69
CA ARG A 342 8.96 -17.91 26.14
C ARG A 342 8.49 -16.93 27.23
N VAL A 343 7.44 -17.28 27.98
CA VAL A 343 6.92 -16.41 29.03
C VAL A 343 7.95 -16.21 30.13
N TRP A 344 8.63 -17.28 30.58
CA TRP A 344 9.69 -17.16 31.60
C TRP A 344 10.80 -16.19 31.20
N ASN A 345 11.34 -16.35 29.99
CA ASN A 345 12.36 -15.46 29.45
C ASN A 345 11.85 -14.02 29.35
N ARG A 346 10.63 -13.80 28.86
CA ARG A 346 10.05 -12.45 28.67
C ARG A 346 9.72 -11.74 29.98
N LEU A 347 9.39 -12.47 31.05
CA LEU A 347 9.26 -11.90 32.39
C LEU A 347 10.60 -11.36 32.89
N GLY A 348 11.70 -12.11 32.68
CA GLY A 348 13.05 -11.65 32.98
C GLY A 348 13.46 -10.42 32.20
N VAL A 349 13.33 -10.48 30.87
CA VAL A 349 13.64 -9.35 29.97
C VAL A 349 12.84 -8.11 30.36
N SER A 350 11.60 -8.26 30.86
CA SER A 350 10.81 -7.12 31.34
C SER A 350 11.47 -6.41 32.52
N ILE A 351 12.01 -7.17 33.49
CA ILE A 351 12.74 -6.61 34.65
C ILE A 351 14.06 -5.97 34.21
N ASP A 352 14.76 -6.59 33.27
CA ASP A 352 16.03 -6.06 32.75
C ASP A 352 15.84 -4.74 31.99
N LEU A 353 14.75 -4.61 31.22
CA LEU A 353 14.41 -3.39 30.48
C LEU A 353 13.90 -2.28 31.39
N ASP A 354 13.12 -2.62 32.43
CA ASP A 354 12.65 -1.67 33.44
C ASP A 354 12.66 -2.33 34.85
N PRO A 355 13.64 -2.00 35.70
CA PRO A 355 13.70 -2.50 37.07
C PRO A 355 12.46 -2.15 37.91
N GLY A 356 11.69 -1.12 37.52
CA GLY A 356 10.41 -0.78 38.14
C GLY A 356 9.33 -1.86 37.95
N PHE A 357 9.55 -2.81 37.04
CA PHE A 357 8.67 -3.95 36.81
C PHE A 357 8.89 -5.10 37.81
N ALA A 358 10.04 -5.14 38.51
CA ALA A 358 10.32 -6.20 39.48
C ALA A 358 9.26 -6.32 40.58
N PRO A 359 8.80 -5.23 41.25
CA PRO A 359 7.72 -5.33 42.23
C PRO A 359 6.40 -5.88 41.66
N LEU A 360 6.10 -5.67 40.38
CA LEU A 360 4.91 -6.25 39.73
C LEU A 360 5.02 -7.77 39.60
N ILE A 361 6.19 -8.29 39.26
CA ILE A 361 6.43 -9.72 39.02
C ILE A 361 6.70 -10.48 40.32
N GLU A 362 7.49 -9.90 41.23
CA GLU A 362 7.99 -10.56 42.43
C GLU A 362 6.93 -10.67 43.54
N SER A 363 5.97 -9.74 43.58
CA SER A 363 4.90 -9.75 44.58
C SER A 363 4.11 -11.06 44.52
N ARG A 364 3.67 -11.58 45.66
CA ARG A 364 2.97 -12.86 45.73
C ARG A 364 1.61 -12.89 45.04
N ARG A 365 0.91 -11.76 45.02
CA ARG A 365 -0.47 -11.65 44.50
C ARG A 365 -0.66 -10.41 43.63
N LEU A 366 -1.64 -10.50 42.75
CA LEU A 366 -2.19 -9.36 42.02
C LEU A 366 -3.65 -9.16 42.43
N GLN A 367 -4.07 -7.91 42.50
CA GLN A 367 -5.47 -7.54 42.57
C GLN A 367 -5.79 -6.65 41.38
N VAL A 368 -6.41 -7.20 40.34
CA VAL A 368 -6.77 -6.46 39.13
C VAL A 368 -8.26 -6.15 39.17
N ASN A 369 -8.62 -4.86 39.14
CA ASN A 369 -10.02 -4.40 39.19
C ASN A 369 -10.85 -5.05 40.31
N GLY A 370 -10.23 -5.23 41.48
CA GLY A 370 -10.86 -5.85 42.65
C GLY A 370 -10.76 -7.38 42.72
N ARG A 371 -10.40 -8.08 41.64
CA ARG A 371 -10.20 -9.53 41.62
C ARG A 371 -8.80 -9.89 42.11
N VAL A 372 -8.71 -10.58 43.24
CA VAL A 372 -7.44 -11.05 43.81
C VAL A 372 -7.07 -12.41 43.23
N ILE A 373 -5.87 -12.51 42.67
CA ILE A 373 -5.31 -13.73 42.06
C ILE A 373 -3.85 -13.92 42.50
N PRO A 374 -3.32 -15.16 42.43
CA PRO A 374 -1.88 -15.40 42.49
C PRO A 374 -1.18 -14.67 41.34
N ASN A 375 0.11 -14.38 41.52
CA ASN A 375 0.88 -13.74 40.46
C ASN A 375 1.28 -14.72 39.34
N ILE A 376 1.64 -14.20 38.16
CA ILE A 376 1.99 -14.98 36.97
C ILE A 376 3.07 -16.04 37.28
N PRO A 377 4.20 -15.74 37.97
CA PRO A 377 5.20 -16.77 38.27
C PRO A 377 4.63 -17.95 39.06
N ALA A 378 3.78 -17.70 40.04
CA ALA A 378 3.14 -18.75 40.82
C ALA A 378 2.21 -19.62 39.95
N MET A 379 1.36 -18.99 39.13
CA MET A 379 0.40 -19.68 38.26
C MET A 379 1.09 -20.47 37.15
N LEU A 380 2.08 -19.86 36.49
CA LEU A 380 2.82 -20.45 35.39
C LEU A 380 3.63 -21.66 35.84
N PHE A 381 4.27 -21.57 37.01
CA PHE A 381 5.01 -22.70 37.58
C PHE A 381 4.09 -23.89 37.90
N GLU A 382 2.91 -23.61 38.47
CA GLU A 382 1.93 -24.67 38.74
C GLU A 382 1.38 -25.31 37.47
N LEU A 383 1.11 -24.50 36.44
CA LEU A 383 0.65 -24.99 35.15
C LEU A 383 1.72 -25.86 34.46
N GLU A 384 2.96 -25.38 34.38
CA GLU A 384 4.10 -26.06 33.74
C GLU A 384 4.40 -27.43 34.40
N ARG A 385 4.32 -27.52 35.74
CA ARG A 385 4.57 -28.80 36.45
C ARG A 385 3.41 -29.80 36.39
N SER A 386 2.23 -29.37 35.97
CA SER A 386 1.04 -30.23 35.93
C SER A 386 1.02 -31.03 34.63
N GLY A 387 1.60 -32.23 34.65
CA GLY A 387 1.68 -33.09 33.46
C GLY A 387 0.32 -33.36 32.80
N ARG A 388 -0.77 -33.42 33.59
CA ARG A 388 -2.14 -33.51 33.07
C ARG A 388 -2.52 -32.26 32.27
N ALA A 389 -2.34 -31.08 32.87
CA ALA A 389 -2.70 -29.83 32.23
C ALA A 389 -1.88 -29.58 30.96
N VAL A 390 -0.56 -29.85 31.01
CA VAL A 390 0.31 -29.74 29.84
C VAL A 390 -0.13 -30.67 28.71
N ALA A 391 -0.56 -31.91 29.03
CA ALA A 391 -1.09 -32.84 28.05
C ALA A 391 -2.42 -32.38 27.44
N GLU A 392 -3.33 -31.82 28.24
CA GLU A 392 -4.61 -31.27 27.76
C GLU A 392 -4.42 -30.03 26.87
N LEU A 393 -3.40 -29.21 27.16
CA LEU A 393 -3.05 -28.01 26.39
C LEU A 393 -2.25 -28.31 25.11
N ALA A 394 -1.68 -29.50 24.99
CA ALA A 394 -0.91 -29.87 23.80
C ALA A 394 -1.83 -29.93 22.56
N PRO A 395 -1.44 -29.30 21.44
CA PRO A 395 -2.22 -29.37 20.22
C PRO A 395 -2.10 -30.78 19.60
N PRO A 396 -3.12 -31.24 18.86
CA PRO A 396 -3.12 -32.55 18.22
C PRO A 396 -2.12 -32.65 17.06
N GLY A 397 -1.67 -31.51 16.53
CA GLY A 397 -0.62 -31.43 15.52
C GLY A 397 -0.12 -29.99 15.36
N VAL A 398 0.88 -29.82 14.51
CA VAL A 398 1.51 -28.54 14.18
C VAL A 398 1.79 -28.44 12.68
N SER A 399 1.96 -27.24 12.16
CA SER A 399 2.37 -26.97 10.78
C SER A 399 3.53 -25.95 10.76
N PRO A 400 4.49 -26.08 9.84
CA PRO A 400 5.59 -25.12 9.67
C PRO A 400 5.14 -23.83 8.94
N TYR A 401 3.87 -23.73 8.54
CA TYR A 401 3.34 -22.64 7.74
C TYR A 401 2.29 -21.79 8.46
N ILE A 402 1.92 -22.14 9.69
CA ILE A 402 1.13 -21.26 10.57
C ILE A 402 1.82 -19.91 10.68
N HIS A 403 1.05 -18.82 10.59
CA HIS A 403 1.58 -17.45 10.55
C HIS A 403 2.44 -17.13 11.79
N GLY A 404 1.98 -17.53 12.98
CA GLY A 404 2.70 -17.37 14.25
C GLY A 404 2.72 -15.94 14.80
N ASP A 405 1.98 -15.03 14.18
CA ASP A 405 1.74 -13.65 14.65
C ASP A 405 0.46 -13.07 14.03
N LEU A 406 -0.59 -13.90 13.95
CA LEU A 406 -1.83 -13.52 13.28
C LEU A 406 -2.67 -12.57 14.14
N HIS A 407 -2.53 -11.27 13.93
CA HIS A 407 -3.36 -10.22 14.55
C HIS A 407 -3.90 -9.23 13.51
N LEU A 408 -4.82 -8.34 13.92
CA LEU A 408 -5.56 -7.49 12.97
C LEU A 408 -4.67 -6.52 12.16
N GLU A 409 -3.48 -6.16 12.63
CA GLU A 409 -2.53 -5.34 11.85
C GLU A 409 -1.80 -6.12 10.75
N ASN A 410 -1.62 -7.43 10.94
CA ASN A 410 -0.94 -8.30 9.99
C ASN A 410 -1.87 -8.84 8.90
N ILE A 411 -3.12 -8.38 8.88
CA ILE A 411 -4.14 -8.72 7.88
C ILE A 411 -4.46 -7.47 7.08
N LEU A 412 -3.90 -7.36 5.87
CA LEU A 412 -4.24 -6.32 4.91
C LEU A 412 -5.51 -6.69 4.16
N TYR A 413 -6.39 -5.72 3.91
CA TYR A 413 -7.69 -6.02 3.31
C TYR A 413 -8.13 -4.97 2.29
N ASP A 414 -8.49 -5.46 1.11
CA ASP A 414 -9.13 -4.68 0.05
C ASP A 414 -10.65 -4.86 0.10
N GLN A 415 -11.35 -3.79 0.45
CA GLN A 415 -12.81 -3.76 0.53
C GLN A 415 -13.49 -3.87 -0.84
N GLU A 416 -12.84 -3.43 -1.93
CA GLU A 416 -13.44 -3.41 -3.26
C GLU A 416 -13.46 -4.80 -3.89
N SER A 417 -12.35 -5.54 -3.80
CA SER A 417 -12.24 -6.88 -4.37
C SER A 417 -12.51 -8.02 -3.38
N ASP A 418 -12.77 -7.70 -2.10
CA ASP A 418 -12.94 -8.65 -1.00
C ASP A 418 -11.77 -9.64 -0.87
N LYS A 419 -10.54 -9.10 -0.92
CA LYS A 419 -9.30 -9.89 -0.85
C LYS A 419 -8.47 -9.48 0.36
N PHE A 420 -7.80 -10.46 0.95
CA PHE A 420 -6.88 -10.24 2.06
C PHE A 420 -5.46 -10.73 1.74
N TRP A 421 -4.50 -10.13 2.42
CA TRP A 421 -3.10 -10.55 2.46
C TRP A 421 -2.60 -10.60 3.89
N LEU A 422 -1.76 -11.59 4.18
CA LEU A 422 -1.08 -11.81 5.44
C LEU A 422 0.38 -11.36 5.33
N VAL A 423 0.84 -10.61 6.32
CA VAL A 423 2.17 -10.00 6.34
C VAL A 423 2.85 -10.20 7.69
N ASP A 424 4.18 -10.16 7.70
CA ASP A 424 4.99 -10.35 8.91
C ASP A 424 4.80 -11.73 9.61
N PRO A 425 4.87 -12.85 8.87
CA PRO A 425 4.84 -14.16 9.49
C PRO A 425 6.10 -14.40 10.34
N ARG A 426 5.91 -15.07 11.48
CA ARG A 426 6.99 -15.33 12.44
C ARG A 426 8.03 -16.33 11.94
N GLY A 427 7.61 -17.25 11.06
CA GLY A 427 8.50 -18.24 10.45
C GLY A 427 8.90 -19.39 11.37
N TYR A 428 8.08 -19.71 12.36
CA TYR A 428 8.33 -20.83 13.26
C TYR A 428 8.36 -22.18 12.53
N PRO A 429 9.30 -23.08 12.87
CA PRO A 429 9.41 -24.37 12.20
C PRO A 429 8.28 -25.34 12.54
N ALA A 430 7.55 -25.08 13.62
CA ALA A 430 6.37 -25.83 14.03
C ALA A 430 5.48 -24.92 14.87
N CYS A 431 4.23 -24.72 14.47
CA CYS A 431 3.25 -23.95 15.23
C CYS A 431 1.85 -24.52 15.00
N ASP A 432 0.94 -24.36 15.94
CA ASP A 432 -0.42 -24.89 15.87
C ASP A 432 -1.46 -23.79 15.61
N ILE A 433 -2.64 -24.17 15.12
CA ILE A 433 -3.70 -23.19 14.80
C ILE A 433 -4.20 -22.41 16.03
N TYR A 434 -4.25 -23.02 17.22
CA TYR A 434 -4.74 -22.35 18.43
C TYR A 434 -3.80 -21.23 18.87
N TYR A 435 -2.52 -21.30 18.49
CA TYR A 435 -1.57 -20.21 18.68
C TYR A 435 -1.99 -18.95 17.94
N ASP A 436 -2.35 -19.06 16.65
CA ASP A 436 -2.77 -17.92 15.84
C ASP A 436 -4.19 -17.45 16.19
N ILE A 437 -5.11 -18.36 16.51
CA ILE A 437 -6.44 -17.97 17.01
C ILE A 437 -6.31 -17.25 18.36
N GLY A 438 -5.40 -17.70 19.24
CA GLY A 438 -5.07 -17.01 20.47
C GLY A 438 -4.47 -15.62 20.24
N LYS A 439 -3.70 -15.43 19.16
CA LYS A 439 -3.17 -14.11 18.77
C LYS A 439 -4.25 -13.21 18.15
N LEU A 440 -5.24 -13.78 17.47
CA LEU A 440 -6.45 -13.04 17.08
C LEU A 440 -7.28 -12.66 18.32
N ALA A 441 -7.47 -13.59 19.26
CA ALA A 441 -8.18 -13.36 20.52
C ALA A 441 -7.50 -12.26 21.35
N HIS A 442 -6.16 -12.20 21.34
CA HIS A 442 -5.39 -11.09 21.91
C HIS A 442 -5.93 -9.73 21.45
N SER A 443 -6.32 -9.64 20.17
CA SER A 443 -6.93 -8.44 19.59
C SER A 443 -8.43 -8.34 19.96
N TYR A 444 -9.27 -9.29 19.55
CA TYR A 444 -10.73 -9.15 19.65
C TYR A 444 -11.31 -9.39 21.05
N ASN A 445 -10.70 -10.25 21.86
CA ASN A 445 -11.15 -10.60 23.22
C ASN A 445 -10.39 -9.76 24.26
N GLY A 446 -9.07 -9.85 24.28
CA GLY A 446 -8.21 -9.11 25.19
C GLY A 446 -8.10 -7.60 24.92
N MET A 447 -8.63 -7.12 23.78
CA MET A 447 -8.62 -5.71 23.38
C MET A 447 -7.22 -5.11 23.31
N TYR A 448 -6.23 -5.93 22.93
CA TYR A 448 -4.83 -5.51 22.80
C TYR A 448 -4.68 -4.26 21.93
N ASP A 449 -5.40 -4.17 20.82
CA ASP A 449 -5.37 -3.02 19.92
C ASP A 449 -5.65 -1.69 20.65
N LEU A 450 -6.57 -1.70 21.61
CA LEU A 450 -6.90 -0.51 22.41
C LEU A 450 -5.82 -0.21 23.45
N LEU A 451 -5.18 -1.23 24.02
CA LEU A 451 -4.05 -1.07 24.92
C LEU A 451 -2.83 -0.51 24.17
N HIS A 452 -2.56 -1.05 23.00
CA HIS A 452 -1.45 -0.66 22.12
C HIS A 452 -1.57 0.80 21.66
N GLU A 453 -2.78 1.28 21.31
CA GLU A 453 -3.03 2.70 21.01
C GLU A 453 -3.11 3.61 22.27
N GLY A 454 -2.85 3.08 23.47
CA GLY A 454 -2.87 3.85 24.71
C GLY A 454 -4.27 4.34 25.11
N ARG A 455 -5.33 3.67 24.67
CA ARG A 455 -6.73 4.06 24.93
C ARG A 455 -7.25 3.58 26.29
N HIS A 456 -6.36 3.21 27.19
CA HIS A 456 -6.65 2.79 28.55
C HIS A 456 -6.21 3.82 29.60
N GLU A 457 -6.61 3.53 30.83
CA GLU A 457 -6.09 4.13 32.05
C GLU A 457 -5.62 2.99 32.93
N VAL A 458 -4.40 3.12 33.46
CA VAL A 458 -3.85 2.15 34.39
C VAL A 458 -3.18 2.86 35.54
N ARG A 459 -3.44 2.37 36.76
CA ARG A 459 -2.73 2.78 37.97
C ARG A 459 -2.37 1.51 38.74
N HIS A 460 -1.17 1.48 39.30
CA HIS A 460 -0.77 0.36 40.14
C HIS A 460 -0.07 0.84 41.42
N ARG A 461 -0.14 0.03 42.46
CA ARG A 461 0.53 0.24 43.74
C ARG A 461 0.78 -1.09 44.43
N VAL A 462 1.80 -1.17 45.27
CA VAL A 462 2.10 -2.36 46.06
C VAL A 462 1.59 -2.17 47.49
N VAL A 463 0.79 -3.11 47.99
CA VAL A 463 0.24 -3.12 49.35
C VAL A 463 0.39 -4.53 49.93
N ASN A 464 1.17 -4.69 51.00
CA ASN A 464 1.32 -5.97 51.72
C ASN A 464 1.58 -7.16 50.78
N ASP A 465 2.63 -7.09 49.95
CA ASP A 465 3.02 -8.15 49.01
C ASP A 465 1.92 -8.50 47.98
N THR A 466 1.08 -7.51 47.67
CA THR A 466 0.02 -7.58 46.65
C THR A 466 0.07 -6.34 45.79
N VAL A 467 0.20 -6.51 44.47
CA VAL A 467 0.12 -5.39 43.52
C VAL A 467 -1.34 -5.16 43.19
N VAL A 468 -1.86 -3.98 43.51
CA VAL A 468 -3.21 -3.56 43.15
C VAL A 468 -3.14 -2.79 41.85
N VAL A 469 -3.84 -3.28 40.82
CA VAL A 469 -3.93 -2.66 39.49
C VAL A 469 -5.39 -2.26 39.23
N ASP A 470 -5.58 -0.97 38.97
CA ASP A 470 -6.84 -0.40 38.51
C ASP A 470 -6.69 -0.11 37.01
N LEU A 471 -7.39 -0.88 36.16
CA LEU A 471 -7.32 -0.86 34.70
C LEU A 471 -8.71 -0.60 34.10
N GLY A 472 -8.81 0.41 33.23
CA GLY A 472 -10.03 0.70 32.48
C GLY A 472 -9.75 1.21 31.08
N PHE A 473 -10.75 1.15 30.21
CA PHE A 473 -10.69 1.72 28.86
C PHE A 473 -11.43 3.06 28.83
N ARG A 474 -10.85 4.05 28.14
CA ARG A 474 -11.39 5.42 28.10
C ARG A 474 -12.66 5.56 27.26
N SER A 475 -12.83 4.68 26.26
CA SER A 475 -13.95 4.75 25.31
C SER A 475 -14.87 3.55 25.45
N PRO A 476 -16.04 3.69 26.11
CA PRO A 476 -17.06 2.64 26.15
C PRO A 476 -17.55 2.23 24.75
N TYR A 477 -17.52 3.15 23.79
CA TYR A 477 -17.89 2.88 22.40
C TYR A 477 -16.94 1.88 21.74
N LEU A 478 -15.63 2.12 21.82
CA LEU A 478 -14.63 1.21 21.25
C LEU A 478 -14.63 -0.15 21.96
N VAL A 479 -14.80 -0.16 23.28
CA VAL A 479 -15.00 -1.40 24.03
C VAL A 479 -16.24 -2.16 23.53
N GLY A 480 -17.36 -1.46 23.29
CA GLY A 480 -18.57 -2.06 22.71
C GLY A 480 -18.37 -2.58 21.29
N LEU A 481 -17.51 -1.94 20.51
CA LEU A 481 -17.12 -2.37 19.17
C LEU A 481 -16.37 -3.71 19.23
N TYR A 482 -15.35 -3.82 20.09
CA TYR A 482 -14.58 -5.07 20.28
C TYR A 482 -15.42 -6.19 20.90
N ARG A 483 -16.36 -5.87 21.80
CA ARG A 483 -17.32 -6.87 22.32
C ARG A 483 -18.16 -7.48 21.20
N ARG A 484 -18.72 -6.66 20.30
CA ARG A 484 -19.47 -7.19 19.14
C ARG A 484 -18.60 -8.02 18.20
N LEU A 485 -17.33 -7.63 18.02
CA LEU A 485 -16.38 -8.43 17.24
C LEU A 485 -16.16 -9.79 17.92
N LYS A 486 -15.89 -9.81 19.22
CA LYS A 486 -15.75 -11.04 20.02
C LYS A 486 -16.98 -11.93 19.89
N ASP A 487 -18.18 -11.38 20.07
CA ASP A 487 -19.43 -12.14 19.99
C ASP A 487 -19.60 -12.78 18.59
N SER A 488 -19.22 -12.05 17.54
CA SER A 488 -19.25 -12.57 16.16
C SER A 488 -18.17 -13.64 15.93
N MET A 489 -16.99 -13.47 16.53
CA MET A 489 -15.86 -14.38 16.37
C MET A 489 -16.10 -15.74 17.04
N GLN A 490 -16.88 -15.79 18.13
CA GLN A 490 -17.26 -17.06 18.75
C GLN A 490 -17.94 -17.99 17.74
N GLY A 491 -18.96 -17.49 17.02
CA GLY A 491 -19.63 -18.26 15.97
C GLY A 491 -18.69 -18.64 14.83
N VAL A 492 -17.78 -17.76 14.43
CA VAL A 492 -16.78 -18.06 13.38
C VAL A 492 -15.85 -19.21 13.79
N VAL A 493 -15.32 -19.19 15.01
CA VAL A 493 -14.42 -20.24 15.50
C VAL A 493 -15.14 -21.58 15.59
N GLU A 494 -16.35 -21.59 16.16
CA GLU A 494 -17.20 -22.79 16.25
C GLU A 494 -17.51 -23.38 14.86
N GLU A 495 -17.85 -22.53 13.88
CA GLU A 495 -18.15 -22.94 12.50
C GLU A 495 -16.93 -23.52 11.77
N VAL A 496 -15.75 -22.90 11.90
CA VAL A 496 -14.56 -23.28 11.14
C VAL A 496 -13.87 -24.51 11.72
N LEU A 497 -13.74 -24.61 13.05
CA LEU A 497 -12.93 -25.65 13.69
C LEU A 497 -13.71 -26.93 14.05
N GLY A 498 -15.02 -26.85 14.30
CA GLY A 498 -15.86 -28.01 14.61
C GLY A 498 -16.19 -28.25 16.10
N ALA A 499 -16.82 -29.39 16.39
CA ALA A 499 -17.82 -29.56 17.45
C ALA A 499 -17.35 -29.81 18.91
N ASP A 500 -16.06 -29.69 19.25
CA ASP A 500 -15.63 -29.69 20.67
C ASP A 500 -15.18 -28.29 21.11
N VAL A 501 -16.18 -27.44 21.33
CA VAL A 501 -16.00 -26.03 21.67
C VAL A 501 -15.22 -25.87 22.98
N ASP A 502 -15.43 -26.75 23.96
CA ASP A 502 -14.81 -26.62 25.28
C ASP A 502 -13.30 -26.91 25.25
N GLU A 503 -12.88 -27.97 24.54
CA GLU A 503 -11.46 -28.29 24.38
C GLU A 503 -10.73 -27.21 23.56
N MET A 504 -11.35 -26.76 22.47
CA MET A 504 -10.81 -25.73 21.61
C MET A 504 -10.69 -24.38 22.33
N ASP A 505 -11.73 -23.99 23.05
CA ASP A 505 -11.73 -22.78 23.85
C ASP A 505 -10.62 -22.81 24.88
N LEU A 506 -10.40 -23.94 25.56
CA LEU A 506 -9.30 -24.05 26.52
C LEU A 506 -7.94 -23.76 25.87
N LYS A 507 -7.67 -24.35 24.69
CA LYS A 507 -6.42 -24.14 23.95
C LYS A 507 -6.28 -22.72 23.44
N ILE A 508 -7.36 -22.09 22.95
CA ILE A 508 -7.36 -20.69 22.49
C ILE A 508 -7.08 -19.75 23.68
N ASN A 509 -7.78 -19.93 24.81
CA ASN A 509 -7.60 -19.10 26.00
C ASN A 509 -6.19 -19.26 26.59
N PHE A 510 -5.63 -20.47 26.56
CA PHE A 510 -4.23 -20.69 26.94
C PHE A 510 -3.27 -19.91 26.04
N ASN A 511 -3.42 -20.01 24.72
CA ASN A 511 -2.57 -19.27 23.79
C ASN A 511 -2.71 -17.75 23.96
N GLU A 512 -3.93 -17.22 24.10
CA GLU A 512 -4.17 -15.81 24.38
C GLU A 512 -3.47 -15.34 25.68
N ALA A 513 -3.63 -16.10 26.77
CA ALA A 513 -2.97 -15.82 28.03
C ALA A 513 -1.44 -15.81 27.88
N MET A 514 -0.87 -16.79 27.17
CA MET A 514 0.57 -16.90 26.94
C MET A 514 1.10 -15.78 26.05
N HIS A 515 0.30 -15.23 25.13
CA HIS A 515 0.66 -14.04 24.36
C HIS A 515 0.78 -12.83 25.28
N PHE A 516 -0.28 -12.48 26.01
CA PHE A 516 -0.26 -11.34 26.94
C PHE A 516 0.85 -11.47 27.99
N CYS A 517 1.05 -12.65 28.58
CA CYS A 517 2.08 -12.89 29.60
C CYS A 517 3.52 -12.73 29.07
N SER A 518 3.72 -12.62 27.75
CA SER A 518 5.04 -12.51 27.13
C SER A 518 5.29 -11.21 26.39
N ASP A 519 4.29 -10.32 26.32
CA ASP A 519 4.32 -9.17 25.40
C ASP A 519 4.90 -7.89 26.04
N MET A 520 4.95 -7.82 27.38
CA MET A 520 5.41 -6.63 28.13
C MET A 520 6.74 -6.03 27.63
N PRO A 521 7.80 -6.81 27.32
CA PRO A 521 9.08 -6.26 26.88
C PRO A 521 9.00 -5.31 25.68
N PHE A 522 8.03 -5.50 24.79
CA PHE A 522 7.87 -4.69 23.59
C PHE A 522 7.15 -3.36 23.85
N HIS A 523 6.59 -3.20 25.06
CA HIS A 523 5.78 -2.05 25.47
C HIS A 523 6.36 -1.30 26.67
N ILE A 524 7.56 -1.70 27.13
CA ILE A 524 8.28 -0.99 28.17
C ILE A 524 8.85 0.30 27.58
N ASN A 525 8.32 1.40 28.06
CA ASN A 525 8.85 2.74 27.82
C ASN A 525 8.57 3.57 29.08
N ALA A 526 9.64 3.98 29.78
CA ALA A 526 9.55 4.71 31.04
C ALA A 526 8.81 6.05 30.93
N GLU A 527 8.75 6.64 29.74
CA GLU A 527 8.08 7.92 29.48
C GLU A 527 6.63 7.76 28.98
N ALA A 528 6.19 6.53 28.66
CA ALA A 528 4.86 6.30 28.11
C ALA A 528 3.76 6.51 29.17
N SER A 529 2.77 7.33 28.83
CA SER A 529 1.56 7.54 29.63
C SER A 529 0.32 7.40 28.73
N PRO A 530 -0.53 6.39 28.94
CA PRO A 530 -0.50 5.38 30.00
C PRO A 530 0.61 4.33 29.81
N ASN A 531 1.00 3.64 30.89
CA ASN A 531 1.94 2.51 30.81
C ASN A 531 1.24 1.28 30.17
N VAL A 532 1.61 0.95 28.93
CA VAL A 532 1.01 -0.16 28.17
C VAL A 532 1.41 -1.51 28.76
N ALA A 533 2.68 -1.69 29.13
CA ALA A 533 3.21 -2.94 29.68
C ALA A 533 2.49 -3.40 30.95
N VAL A 534 2.18 -2.51 31.89
CA VAL A 534 1.44 -2.85 33.12
C VAL A 534 0.02 -3.35 32.80
N ALA A 535 -0.65 -2.74 31.82
CA ALA A 535 -2.00 -3.14 31.43
C ALA A 535 -1.99 -4.52 30.74
N ILE A 536 -1.00 -4.77 29.87
CA ILE A 536 -0.77 -6.08 29.24
C ILE A 536 -0.51 -7.15 30.31
N TYR A 537 0.38 -6.86 31.28
CA TYR A 537 0.69 -7.77 32.37
C TYR A 537 -0.54 -8.16 33.19
N ALA A 538 -1.33 -7.15 33.60
CA ALA A 538 -2.55 -7.37 34.38
C ALA A 538 -3.60 -8.17 33.61
N THR A 539 -3.73 -7.92 32.30
CA THR A 539 -4.65 -8.66 31.41
C THR A 539 -4.21 -10.12 31.26
N GLY A 540 -2.92 -10.36 31.01
CA GLY A 540 -2.34 -11.71 30.94
C GLY A 540 -2.54 -12.50 32.22
N ALA A 541 -2.37 -11.88 33.39
CA ALA A 541 -2.60 -12.52 34.67
C ALA A 541 -4.06 -12.95 34.87
N LEU A 542 -5.02 -12.11 34.48
CA LEU A 542 -6.45 -12.46 34.55
C LEU A 542 -6.79 -13.64 33.64
N LEU A 543 -6.32 -13.60 32.39
CA LEU A 543 -6.53 -14.68 31.41
C LEU A 543 -5.89 -16.00 31.85
N LEU A 544 -4.66 -15.94 32.37
CA LEU A 544 -3.98 -17.12 32.90
C LEU A 544 -4.73 -17.72 34.10
N ALA A 545 -5.24 -16.88 34.99
CA ALA A 545 -6.06 -17.34 36.11
C ALA A 545 -7.33 -18.06 35.63
N ASP A 546 -7.97 -17.57 34.57
CA ASP A 546 -9.15 -18.21 33.98
C ASP A 546 -8.81 -19.57 33.36
N VAL A 547 -7.66 -19.71 32.70
CA VAL A 547 -7.15 -20.98 32.16
C VAL A 547 -6.91 -22.00 33.27
N LEU A 548 -6.25 -21.60 34.37
CA LEU A 548 -6.05 -22.48 35.53
C LEU A 548 -7.39 -22.92 36.14
N GLY A 549 -8.37 -22.01 36.21
CA GLY A 549 -9.73 -22.32 36.66
C GLY A 549 -10.41 -23.38 35.79
N LYS A 550 -10.34 -23.25 34.46
CA LYS A 550 -10.88 -24.24 33.50
C LYS A 550 -10.21 -25.61 33.66
N LEU A 551 -8.92 -25.61 33.97
CA LEU A 551 -8.16 -26.82 34.25
C LEU A 551 -8.39 -27.37 35.67
N SER A 552 -9.29 -26.80 36.48
CA SER A 552 -9.52 -27.22 37.87
C SER A 552 -8.24 -27.21 38.73
N ILE A 553 -7.33 -26.26 38.48
CA ILE A 553 -6.16 -25.99 39.32
C ILE A 553 -6.59 -25.02 40.45
N ASP A 554 -6.24 -25.35 41.69
CA ASP A 554 -6.60 -24.55 42.87
C ASP A 554 -5.80 -23.23 42.90
N LEU A 555 -6.43 -22.16 42.39
CA LEU A 555 -5.85 -20.82 42.33
C LEU A 555 -5.36 -20.31 43.70
N PRO A 556 -6.17 -20.29 44.79
CA PRO A 556 -5.67 -19.91 46.11
C PRO A 556 -4.41 -20.66 46.53
N PHE A 557 -4.32 -21.96 46.25
CA PHE A 557 -3.15 -22.78 46.56
C PHE A 557 -1.94 -22.41 45.69
N SER A 558 -2.14 -21.99 44.43
CA SER A 558 -1.06 -21.59 43.52
C SER A 558 -0.16 -20.52 44.12
N GLY A 559 -0.73 -19.58 44.87
CA GLY A 559 0.02 -18.45 45.46
C GLY A 559 1.16 -18.85 46.39
N GLN A 560 1.26 -20.10 46.86
CA GLN A 560 2.43 -20.56 47.63
C GLN A 560 3.65 -20.86 46.75
N PHE A 561 3.47 -21.04 45.43
CA PHE A 561 4.54 -21.39 44.50
C PHE A 561 5.32 -20.17 43.99
N GLN A 562 5.02 -18.95 44.44
CA GLN A 562 5.69 -17.73 43.98
C GLN A 562 7.21 -17.84 44.02
N HIS A 563 7.80 -18.24 45.16
CA HIS A 563 9.25 -18.42 45.27
C HIS A 563 9.80 -19.43 44.26
N ARG A 564 9.08 -20.53 44.00
CA ARG A 564 9.50 -21.53 43.00
C ARG A 564 9.39 -20.99 41.58
N GLY A 565 8.34 -20.22 41.27
CA GLY A 565 8.20 -19.54 39.99
C GLY A 565 9.32 -18.53 39.75
N LEU A 566 9.70 -17.73 40.74
CA LEU A 566 10.82 -16.80 40.62
C LEU A 566 12.16 -17.52 40.44
N SER A 567 12.38 -18.63 41.16
CA SER A 567 13.56 -19.49 40.92
C SER A 567 13.59 -20.02 39.48
N ARG A 568 12.45 -20.54 38.99
CA ARG A 568 12.32 -21.06 37.63
C ARG A 568 12.59 -19.98 36.58
N MET A 569 12.09 -18.76 36.80
CA MET A 569 12.35 -17.62 35.92
C MET A 569 13.84 -17.29 35.84
N ASN A 570 14.53 -17.21 36.98
CA ASN A 570 15.97 -16.94 37.03
C ASN A 570 16.77 -18.04 36.33
N ASP A 571 16.38 -19.30 36.47
CA ASP A 571 17.03 -20.43 35.80
C ASP A 571 16.94 -20.31 34.26
N VAL A 572 15.81 -19.83 33.72
CA VAL A 572 15.61 -19.66 32.26
C VAL A 572 16.28 -18.40 31.72
N ASN A 573 16.29 -17.30 32.48
CA ASN A 573 16.84 -16.02 32.01
C ASN A 573 18.33 -16.07 31.65
N HIS A 574 19.07 -17.02 32.23
CA HIS A 574 20.49 -17.19 31.93
C HIS A 574 20.76 -17.92 30.61
N ASP A 575 19.73 -18.53 30.00
CA ASP A 575 19.82 -19.19 28.70
C ASP A 575 19.06 -18.37 27.64
N ALA A 576 19.67 -18.18 26.46
CA ALA A 576 18.97 -17.56 25.33
C ALA A 576 17.78 -18.46 24.93
N TRP A 577 16.60 -17.87 24.78
CA TRP A 577 15.44 -18.65 24.32
C TRP A 577 15.70 -19.08 22.88
N ARG A 578 15.61 -20.37 22.59
CA ARG A 578 16.05 -20.92 21.30
C ARG A 578 15.27 -20.42 20.08
N LEU A 579 14.15 -19.72 20.30
CA LEU A 579 13.30 -19.09 19.28
C LEU A 579 13.25 -17.56 19.45
N GLU A 580 14.27 -16.95 20.08
CA GLU A 580 14.32 -15.52 20.46
C GLU A 580 14.37 -14.52 19.28
N GLY A 581 14.35 -14.99 18.03
CA GLY A 581 14.12 -14.15 16.85
C GLY A 581 12.68 -13.71 16.78
#